data_AF-A0A0D3B197-F1
#
_entry.id   AF-A0A0D3B197-F1
#
_cell.length_a   1.000
_cell.length_b   1.000
_cell.length_c   1.000
_cell.angle_alpha   90.00
_cell.angle_beta   90.00
_cell.angle_gamma   90.00
#
_symmetry.space_group_name_H-M   'P 1'
#
loop_
_entity.id
_entity.type
_entity.pdbx_description
1 polymer ?
#
loop_
_entity_poly.entity_id
_entity_poly.type
_entity_poly.pdbx_seq_one_letter_code
_entity_poly.pdbx_strand_id
1 'polypeptide(L)'
;MLIWAQPKRFSAGKLDLPVSAEKLDLPVSAEKLDLPVSAEKLDLPVSAEKLDLPVSAEKLDLPVSAEKLDLPVSAEKLDLPVSAEKLDLPVSAEKLDLPVSAEKLDLPVSAEKLEILRFWRENLILWFWWKNSN
;
A
#
# COMPACT_ATOMS: atom_id res chain seq x y z
N MET A 1 -20.46 12.92 18.08
CA MET A 1 -19.49 12.93 19.20
C MET A 1 -18.13 12.61 18.57
N LEU A 2 -17.33 13.64 18.30
CA LEU A 2 -16.05 13.54 17.60
C LEU A 2 -14.99 13.07 18.61
N ILE A 3 -14.69 11.77 18.59
CA ILE A 3 -13.68 11.19 19.47
C ILE A 3 -12.33 11.44 18.81
N TRP A 4 -11.55 12.36 19.38
CA TRP A 4 -10.12 12.46 19.12
C TRP A 4 -9.47 11.14 19.59
N ALA A 5 -9.15 10.24 18.67
CA ALA A 5 -8.45 9.01 19.00
C ALA A 5 -6.94 9.24 18.88
N GLN A 6 -6.23 8.99 19.97
CA GLN A 6 -4.77 8.79 20.03
C GLN A 6 -4.30 7.86 18.89
N PRO A 7 -3.03 7.95 18.42
CA PRO A 7 -2.48 6.98 17.47
C PRO A 7 -2.48 5.59 18.13
N LYS A 8 -3.52 4.80 17.84
CA LYS A 8 -3.65 3.43 18.33
C LYS A 8 -2.77 2.55 17.46
N ARG A 9 -1.57 2.25 17.93
CA ARG A 9 -0.76 1.19 17.33
C ARG A 9 -1.41 -0.14 17.64
N PHE A 10 -1.84 -0.85 16.60
CA PHE A 10 -2.32 -2.23 16.75
C PHE A 10 -1.18 -3.19 16.42
N SER A 11 -0.93 -4.13 17.32
CA SER A 11 -0.02 -5.27 17.12
C SER A 11 -0.76 -6.55 17.48
N ALA A 12 -0.98 -7.43 16.49
CA ALA A 12 -1.74 -8.67 16.65
C ALA A 12 -1.28 -9.75 15.66
N GLY A 13 -1.53 -11.03 15.99
CA GLY A 13 -1.27 -12.13 15.04
C GLY A 13 -2.22 -12.11 13.83
N LYS A 14 -3.50 -11.82 14.06
CA LYS A 14 -4.48 -11.55 12.99
C LYS A 14 -5.31 -10.34 13.37
N LEU A 15 -5.51 -9.42 12.44
CA LEU A 15 -6.40 -8.27 12.60
C LEU A 15 -7.39 -8.23 11.44
N ASP A 16 -8.67 -8.09 11.79
CA ASP A 16 -9.81 -8.06 10.88
C ASP A 16 -10.75 -6.97 11.39
N LEU A 17 -10.82 -5.83 10.69
CA LEU A 17 -11.60 -4.68 11.16
C LEU A 17 -12.02 -3.76 10.00
N PRO A 18 -13.31 -3.63 9.68
CA PRO A 18 -13.78 -2.56 8.81
C PRO A 18 -13.70 -1.20 9.51
N VAL A 19 -13.19 -0.18 8.83
CA VAL A 19 -13.09 1.18 9.36
C VAL A 19 -13.72 2.19 8.40
N SER A 20 -14.55 3.08 8.95
CA SER A 20 -15.06 4.25 8.24
C SER A 20 -14.91 5.50 9.11
N ALA A 21 -14.27 6.54 8.57
CA ALA A 21 -14.01 7.79 9.30
C ALA A 21 -13.83 8.96 8.33
N GLU A 22 -14.09 10.20 8.76
CA GLU A 22 -13.74 11.39 7.95
C GLU A 22 -12.20 11.51 7.81
N LYS A 23 -11.49 11.32 8.92
CA LYS A 23 -10.02 11.30 8.97
C LYS A 23 -9.56 10.09 9.74
N LEU A 24 -8.64 9.34 9.18
CA LEU A 24 -8.03 8.18 9.82
C LEU A 24 -6.51 8.31 9.79
N ASP A 25 -5.91 8.18 10.97
CA ASP A 25 -4.46 8.04 11.20
C ASP A 25 -4.29 6.77 12.04
N LEU A 26 -3.72 5.72 11.43
CA LEU A 26 -3.69 4.40 12.06
C LEU A 26 -2.45 3.58 11.64
N PRO A 27 -1.36 3.58 12.43
CA PRO A 27 -0.25 2.67 12.21
C PRO A 27 -0.62 1.23 12.63
N VAL A 28 -0.46 0.26 11.72
CA VAL A 28 -0.81 -1.16 11.95
C VAL A 28 0.38 -2.08 11.69
N SER A 29 0.59 -3.04 12.60
CA SER A 29 1.51 -4.16 12.40
C SER A 29 0.82 -5.49 12.74
N ALA A 30 0.79 -6.44 11.82
CA ALA A 30 0.18 -7.75 12.06
C ALA A 30 0.81 -8.85 11.20
N GLU A 31 0.74 -10.12 11.60
CA GLU A 31 1.15 -11.20 10.70
C GLU A 31 0.16 -11.32 9.53
N LYS A 32 -1.15 -11.30 9.84
CA LYS A 32 -2.23 -11.25 8.84
C LYS A 32 -3.15 -10.06 9.09
N LEU A 33 -3.33 -9.22 8.07
CA LEU A 33 -4.22 -8.07 8.12
C LEU A 33 -5.27 -8.16 7.02
N ASP A 34 -6.54 -8.01 7.42
CA ASP A 34 -7.70 -7.82 6.56
C ASP A 34 -8.41 -6.54 7.07
N LEU A 35 -8.36 -5.45 6.30
CA LEU A 35 -8.80 -4.15 6.80
C LEU A 35 -9.46 -3.31 5.69
N PRO A 36 -10.76 -3.50 5.41
CA PRO A 36 -11.48 -2.60 4.51
C PRO A 36 -11.59 -1.19 5.12
N VAL A 37 -11.12 -0.18 4.41
CA VAL A 37 -11.12 1.22 4.88
C VAL A 37 -11.83 2.16 3.89
N SER A 38 -12.69 3.02 4.44
CA SER A 38 -13.24 4.17 3.73
C SER A 38 -13.06 5.46 4.52
N ALA A 39 -12.36 6.44 3.94
CA ALA A 39 -12.14 7.73 4.62
C ALA A 39 -11.99 8.91 3.67
N GLU A 40 -12.28 10.15 4.10
CA GLU A 40 -11.96 11.32 3.27
C GLU A 40 -10.44 11.54 3.23
N LYS A 41 -9.79 11.48 4.39
CA LYS A 41 -8.32 11.54 4.51
C LYS A 41 -7.81 10.33 5.28
N LEU A 42 -6.86 9.62 4.68
CA LEU A 42 -6.26 8.42 5.26
C LEU A 42 -4.73 8.56 5.28
N ASP A 43 -4.16 8.36 6.47
CA ASP A 43 -2.74 8.14 6.72
C ASP A 43 -2.61 6.78 7.44
N LEU A 44 -2.02 5.79 6.77
CA LEU A 44 -2.04 4.41 7.25
C LEU A 44 -0.72 3.69 6.99
N PRO A 45 0.30 3.82 7.85
CA PRO A 45 1.51 3.02 7.74
C PRO A 45 1.22 1.56 8.11
N VAL A 46 1.49 0.62 7.21
CA VAL A 46 1.21 -0.81 7.42
C VAL A 46 2.44 -1.69 7.24
N SER A 47 2.63 -2.61 8.18
CA SER A 47 3.59 -3.71 8.07
C SER A 47 2.92 -5.06 8.35
N ALA A 48 2.91 -5.98 7.38
CA ALA A 48 2.34 -7.31 7.60
C ALA A 48 2.99 -8.42 6.77
N GLU A 49 2.91 -9.69 7.16
CA GLU A 49 3.33 -10.77 6.23
C GLU A 49 2.30 -10.92 5.11
N LYS A 50 1.00 -10.94 5.46
CA LYS A 50 -0.10 -11.01 4.50
C LYS A 50 -1.06 -9.86 4.74
N LEU A 51 -1.32 -9.10 3.69
CA LEU A 51 -2.17 -7.94 3.71
C LEU A 51 -3.24 -8.02 2.61
N ASP A 52 -4.50 -7.93 3.03
CA ASP A 52 -5.67 -7.68 2.18
C ASP A 52 -6.30 -6.37 2.66
N LEU A 53 -6.29 -5.35 1.80
CA LEU A 53 -6.60 -3.99 2.22
C LEU A 53 -7.37 -3.24 1.12
N PRO A 54 -8.69 -3.40 0.98
CA PRO A 54 -9.45 -2.58 0.06
C PRO A 54 -9.64 -1.17 0.63
N VAL A 55 -9.23 -0.15 -0.13
CA VAL A 55 -9.23 1.25 0.30
C VAL A 55 -10.00 2.16 -0.66
N SER A 56 -10.87 3.00 -0.09
CA SER A 56 -11.51 4.11 -0.81
C SER A 56 -11.30 5.42 -0.04
N ALA A 57 -10.62 6.39 -0.64
CA ALA A 57 -10.39 7.68 0.00
C ALA A 57 -10.27 8.88 -0.93
N GLU A 58 -10.54 10.11 -0.47
CA GLU A 58 -10.26 11.30 -1.29
C GLU A 58 -8.74 11.56 -1.34
N LYS A 59 -8.09 11.51 -0.18
CA LYS A 59 -6.63 11.64 -0.03
C LYS A 59 -6.07 10.46 0.74
N LEU A 60 -5.10 9.78 0.14
CA LEU A 60 -4.46 8.59 0.69
C LEU A 60 -2.94 8.76 0.74
N ASP A 61 -2.37 8.58 1.92
CA ASP A 61 -0.96 8.34 2.19
C ASP A 61 -0.84 6.98 2.89
N LEU A 62 -0.24 6.00 2.21
CA LEU A 62 -0.22 4.61 2.66
C LEU A 62 1.13 3.95 2.38
N PRO A 63 2.12 4.12 3.26
CA PRO A 63 3.36 3.36 3.20
C PRO A 63 3.12 1.90 3.60
N VAL A 64 3.46 0.96 2.71
CA VAL A 64 3.22 -0.47 2.93
C VAL A 64 4.47 -1.30 2.79
N SER A 65 4.69 -2.18 3.76
CA SER A 65 5.67 -3.28 3.70
C SER A 65 4.98 -4.61 3.95
N ALA A 66 4.98 -5.52 2.97
CA ALA A 66 4.42 -6.85 3.17
C ALA A 66 5.07 -7.97 2.34
N GLU A 67 5.02 -9.24 2.76
CA GLU A 67 5.46 -10.33 1.87
C GLU A 67 4.45 -10.53 0.73
N LYS A 68 3.16 -10.55 1.07
CA LYS A 68 2.05 -10.68 0.13
C LYS A 68 1.05 -9.56 0.35
N LEU A 69 0.79 -8.82 -0.72
CA LEU A 69 -0.10 -7.67 -0.73
C LEU A 69 -1.17 -7.82 -1.83
N ASP A 70 -2.43 -7.73 -1.41
CA ASP A 70 -3.60 -7.49 -2.24
C ASP A 70 -4.24 -6.17 -1.75
N LEU A 71 -4.19 -5.13 -2.59
CA LEU A 71 -4.61 -3.78 -2.18
C LEU A 71 -5.33 -3.06 -3.34
N PRO A 72 -6.64 -3.27 -3.49
CA PRO A 72 -7.44 -2.48 -4.41
C PRO A 72 -7.66 -1.07 -3.86
N VAL A 73 -7.28 -0.05 -4.64
CA VAL A 73 -7.33 1.35 -4.22
C VAL A 73 -8.15 2.19 -5.20
N SER A 74 -9.07 2.99 -4.63
CA SER A 74 -9.73 4.08 -5.33
C SER A 74 -9.49 5.39 -4.57
N ALA A 75 -8.82 6.37 -5.20
CA ALA A 75 -8.61 7.67 -4.56
C ALA A 75 -8.50 8.86 -5.51
N GLU A 76 -8.84 10.09 -5.09
CA GLU A 76 -8.53 11.26 -5.94
C GLU A 76 -7.03 11.55 -5.95
N LYS A 77 -6.39 11.51 -4.77
CA LYS A 77 -4.95 11.70 -4.61
C LYS A 77 -4.35 10.54 -3.84
N LEU A 78 -3.38 9.87 -4.45
CA LEU A 78 -2.67 8.74 -3.90
C LEU A 78 -1.16 9.02 -3.82
N ASP A 79 -0.60 8.83 -2.63
CA ASP A 79 0.83 8.59 -2.39
C ASP A 79 0.97 7.20 -1.76
N LEU A 80 1.62 6.28 -2.47
CA LEU A 80 1.69 4.88 -2.08
C LEU A 80 3.08 4.26 -2.30
N PRO A 81 4.01 4.45 -1.35
CA PRO A 81 5.26 3.70 -1.31
C PRO A 81 5.01 2.24 -0.91
N VAL A 82 5.35 1.28 -1.78
CA VAL A 82 5.13 -0.14 -1.54
C VAL A 82 6.42 -0.95 -1.67
N SER A 83 6.67 -1.79 -0.66
CA SER A 83 7.66 -2.86 -0.71
C SER A 83 6.99 -4.20 -0.45
N ALA A 84 6.99 -5.10 -1.44
CA ALA A 84 6.45 -6.45 -1.25
C ALA A 84 7.12 -7.55 -2.07
N GLU A 85 7.12 -8.81 -1.63
CA GLU A 85 7.59 -9.89 -2.52
C GLU A 85 6.58 -10.15 -3.64
N LYS A 86 5.29 -10.20 -3.29
CA LYS A 86 4.18 -10.38 -4.22
C LYS A 86 3.16 -9.27 -4.04
N LEU A 87 2.91 -8.55 -5.13
CA LEU A 87 2.00 -7.42 -5.17
C LEU A 87 0.91 -7.65 -6.22
N ASP A 88 -0.34 -7.57 -5.79
CA ASP A 88 -1.51 -7.33 -6.62
C ASP A 88 -2.15 -6.01 -6.17
N LEU A 89 -2.14 -5.01 -7.03
CA LEU A 89 -2.57 -3.67 -6.66
C LEU A 89 -3.28 -2.97 -7.83
N PRO A 90 -4.60 -3.20 -7.98
CA PRO A 90 -5.42 -2.44 -8.90
C PRO A 90 -5.69 -1.05 -8.34
N VAL A 91 -5.37 -0.02 -9.13
CA VAL A 91 -5.49 1.38 -8.70
C VAL A 91 -6.31 2.21 -9.68
N SER A 92 -7.26 2.97 -9.14
CA SER A 92 -7.96 4.04 -9.82
C SER A 92 -7.73 5.35 -9.09
N ALA A 93 -7.05 6.31 -9.72
CA ALA A 93 -6.83 7.62 -9.10
C ALA A 93 -6.70 8.81 -10.07
N GLU A 94 -7.06 10.02 -9.65
CA GLU A 94 -6.79 11.21 -10.50
C GLU A 94 -5.29 11.54 -10.50
N LYS A 95 -4.67 11.54 -9.31
CA LYS A 95 -3.25 11.81 -9.11
C LYS A 95 -2.60 10.67 -8.34
N LEU A 96 -1.55 10.11 -8.92
CA LEU A 96 -0.86 8.94 -8.39
C LEU A 96 0.66 9.18 -8.34
N ASP A 97 1.22 9.04 -7.14
CA ASP A 97 2.64 8.82 -6.88
C ASP A 97 2.82 7.42 -6.26
N LEU A 98 3.60 6.57 -6.92
CA LEU A 98 3.67 5.15 -6.59
C LEU A 98 5.08 4.57 -6.79
N PRO A 99 5.98 4.75 -5.80
CA PRO A 99 7.25 4.04 -5.71
C PRO A 99 7.01 2.57 -5.34
N VAL A 100 7.41 1.63 -6.21
CA VAL A 100 7.20 0.20 -5.96
C VAL A 100 8.48 -0.61 -6.08
N SER A 101 8.71 -1.43 -5.06
CA SER A 101 9.65 -2.54 -5.06
C SER A 101 8.91 -3.85 -4.87
N ALA A 102 8.86 -4.70 -5.90
CA ALA A 102 8.36 -6.06 -5.76
C ALA A 102 9.01 -7.09 -6.70
N GLU A 103 9.14 -8.34 -6.23
CA GLU A 103 9.64 -9.45 -7.05
C GLU A 103 8.61 -9.91 -8.07
N LYS A 104 7.33 -9.94 -7.68
CA LYS A 104 6.18 -10.23 -8.54
C LYS A 104 5.14 -9.14 -8.38
N LEU A 105 4.66 -8.64 -9.51
CA LEU A 105 3.88 -7.43 -9.57
C LEU A 105 2.79 -7.55 -10.64
N ASP A 106 1.55 -7.41 -10.21
CA ASP A 106 0.38 -7.11 -11.05
C ASP A 106 -0.16 -5.73 -10.66
N LEU A 107 -0.24 -4.82 -11.63
CA LEU A 107 -0.54 -3.40 -11.42
C LEU A 107 -1.39 -2.83 -12.57
N PRO A 108 -2.70 -3.11 -12.60
CA PRO A 108 -3.60 -2.36 -13.46
C PRO A 108 -3.84 -0.97 -12.84
N VAL A 109 -3.38 0.07 -13.53
CA VAL A 109 -3.52 1.46 -13.07
C VAL A 109 -4.34 2.26 -14.08
N SER A 110 -5.38 2.93 -13.57
CA SER A 110 -6.14 3.96 -14.28
C SER A 110 -5.93 5.29 -13.59
N ALA A 111 -5.16 6.19 -14.21
CA ALA A 111 -4.95 7.53 -13.65
C ALA A 111 -4.83 8.63 -14.69
N GLU A 112 -5.30 9.84 -14.33
CA GLU A 112 -5.15 11.04 -15.17
C GLU A 112 -3.71 11.55 -15.12
N LYS A 113 -3.10 11.56 -13.93
CA LYS A 113 -1.69 11.89 -13.72
C LYS A 113 -0.98 10.80 -12.94
N LEU A 114 0.08 10.27 -13.53
CA LEU A 114 0.80 9.09 -13.04
C LEU A 114 2.30 9.35 -12.98
N GLU A 115 2.87 9.16 -11.79
CA GLU A 115 4.30 9.07 -11.54
C GLU A 115 4.59 7.70 -10.89
N ILE A 116 5.20 6.79 -11.66
CA ILE A 116 5.55 5.45 -11.18
C ILE A 116 7.07 5.28 -11.28
N LEU A 117 7.71 5.09 -10.13
CA LEU A 117 9.11 4.73 -10.04
C LEU A 117 9.24 3.22 -9.80
N ARG A 118 9.72 2.50 -10.82
CA ARG A 118 9.92 1.04 -10.77
C ARG A 118 11.40 0.70 -10.54
N PHE A 119 11.74 0.29 -9.32
CA PHE A 119 13.13 0.00 -8.92
C PHE A 119 13.73 -1.27 -9.58
N TRP A 120 12.89 -2.22 -10.00
CA TRP A 120 13.35 -3.54 -10.46
C TRP A 120 13.87 -3.62 -11.89
N ARG A 121 13.60 -2.61 -12.74
CA ARG A 121 14.11 -2.63 -14.13
C ARG A 121 15.63 -2.47 -14.21
N GLU A 122 16.22 -1.77 -13.24
CA GLU A 122 17.63 -1.40 -13.26
C GLU A 122 18.51 -2.41 -12.51
N ASN A 123 17.99 -2.99 -11.42
CA ASN A 123 18.69 -4.02 -10.67
C ASN A 123 18.73 -5.38 -11.37
N LEU A 124 17.76 -5.68 -12.25
CA LEU A 124 17.80 -6.92 -13.03
C LEU A 124 18.98 -6.92 -14.01
N ILE A 125 19.30 -5.76 -14.62
CA ILE A 125 20.46 -5.62 -15.52
C ILE A 125 21.76 -5.80 -14.73
N LEU A 126 21.87 -5.17 -13.56
CA LEU A 126 23.04 -5.32 -12.70
C LEU A 126 23.19 -6.75 -12.16
N TRP A 127 22.10 -7.41 -11.80
CA TRP A 127 22.10 -8.82 -11.41
C TRP A 127 22.45 -9.74 -12.58
N PHE A 128 21.95 -9.45 -13.79
CA PHE A 128 22.30 -10.19 -15.01
C PHE A 128 23.79 -10.04 -15.32
N TRP A 129 24.33 -8.82 -15.21
CA TRP A 129 25.76 -8.57 -15.38
C TRP A 129 26.58 -9.22 -14.28
N TRP A 130 26.17 -9.15 -13.02
CA TRP A 130 26.86 -9.80 -11.91
C TRP A 130 26.87 -11.34 -12.05
N LYS A 131 25.73 -11.93 -12.43
CA LYS A 131 25.60 -13.39 -12.58
C LYS A 131 26.26 -13.92 -13.85
N ASN A 132 26.38 -13.11 -14.90
CA ASN A 132 27.04 -13.49 -16.16
C ASN A 132 28.52 -13.06 -16.22
N SER A 133 29.02 -12.35 -15.20
CA SER A 133 30.44 -11.96 -15.05
C SER A 133 31.16 -12.76 -13.95
N ASN A 134 30.56 -13.84 -13.43
CA ASN A 134 31.14 -14.74 -12.43
C ASN A 134 31.05 -16.19 -12.89
#